data_AF-A0A519L1E4-F1
#
_entry.id   AF-A0A519L1E4-F1
#
_cell.length_a   1.000
_cell.length_b   1.000
_cell.length_c   1.000
_cell.angle_alpha   90.00
_cell.angle_beta   90.00
_cell.angle_gamma   90.00
#
_symmetry.space_group_name_H-M   'P 1'
#
loop_
_entity.id
_entity.type
_entity.pdbx_description
1 polymer ?
#
loop_
_entity_poly.entity_id
_entity_poly.type
_entity_poly.pdbx_seq_one_letter_code
_entity_poly.pdbx_strand_id
1 'polypeptide(L)'
;MAAVGLKTHIWANNTRSALLLVGFPILLIGILYGLQLVMMGFGLIEGTGGSLGDDMASAGAMLGWTIPAAFVIAAVWFAIAYVGNQAMIDAMTGARTVSRKDQPDLYNLLENLCISRGLTTPTLRIIESPSLNAYA
;
A
#
# COMPACT_ATOMS: atom_id res chain seq x y z
N MET A 1 -11.78 -19.36 -25.33
CA MET A 1 -11.40 -18.17 -26.12
C MET A 1 -10.77 -17.16 -25.17
N ALA A 2 -9.47 -16.87 -25.30
CA ALA A 2 -8.80 -15.89 -24.45
C ALA A 2 -9.29 -14.48 -24.84
N ALA A 3 -9.81 -13.71 -23.90
CA ALA A 3 -10.32 -12.38 -24.18
C ALA A 3 -9.16 -11.46 -24.61
N VAL A 4 -9.14 -11.12 -25.90
CA VAL A 4 -8.19 -10.20 -26.53
C VAL A 4 -8.39 -8.82 -25.87
N GLY A 5 -7.34 -8.26 -25.27
CA GLY A 5 -7.37 -6.96 -24.58
C GLY A 5 -7.04 -7.01 -23.08
N LEU A 6 -7.28 -8.15 -22.40
CA LEU A 6 -6.96 -8.28 -20.96
C LEU A 6 -5.49 -8.02 -20.65
N LYS A 7 -4.57 -8.51 -21.49
CA LYS A 7 -3.12 -8.33 -21.27
C LYS A 7 -2.68 -6.87 -21.28
N THR A 8 -3.28 -6.05 -22.14
CA THR A 8 -2.98 -4.61 -22.21
C THR A 8 -3.42 -3.89 -20.94
N HIS A 9 -4.62 -4.21 -20.43
CA HIS A 9 -5.11 -3.64 -19.16
C HIS A 9 -4.28 -4.10 -17.96
N ILE A 10 -3.89 -5.37 -17.91
CA ILE A 10 -3.01 -5.91 -16.86
C ILE A 10 -1.66 -5.16 -16.88
N TRP A 11 -1.07 -4.97 -18.07
CA TRP A 11 0.20 -4.26 -18.19
C TRP A 11 0.08 -2.80 -17.77
N ALA A 12 -0.95 -2.09 -18.23
CA ALA A 12 -1.21 -0.70 -17.83
C ALA A 12 -1.45 -0.56 -16.32
N ASN A 13 -2.16 -1.51 -15.70
CA ASN A 13 -2.36 -1.50 -14.26
C ASN A 13 -1.05 -1.77 -13.50
N ASN A 14 -0.25 -2.72 -13.98
CA ASN A 14 1.03 -3.07 -13.36
C ASN A 14 2.05 -1.94 -13.48
N THR A 15 2.12 -1.25 -14.62
CA THR A 15 3.02 -0.09 -14.79
C THR A 15 2.62 1.07 -13.89
N ARG A 16 1.33 1.37 -13.78
CA ARG A 16 0.82 2.40 -12.84
C ARG A 16 1.11 2.03 -11.39
N SER A 17 0.88 0.77 -11.01
CA SER A 17 1.16 0.28 -9.66
C SER A 17 2.66 0.37 -9.34
N ALA A 18 3.52 -0.04 -10.27
CA ALA A 18 4.97 0.09 -10.12
C ALA A 18 5.41 1.56 -10.00
N LEU A 19 4.83 2.46 -10.79
CA LEU A 19 5.11 3.89 -10.71
C LEU A 19 4.72 4.45 -9.33
N LEU A 20 3.57 4.07 -8.80
CA LEU A 20 3.14 4.48 -7.45
C LEU A 20 4.07 3.92 -6.36
N LEU A 21 4.47 2.65 -6.46
CA LEU A 21 5.36 2.00 -5.50
C LEU A 21 6.75 2.63 -5.48
N VAL A 22 7.30 2.99 -6.65
CA VAL A 22 8.59 3.68 -6.76
C VAL A 22 8.47 5.16 -6.39
N GLY A 23 7.34 5.79 -6.71
CA GLY A 23 7.06 7.18 -6.39
C GLY A 23 7.00 7.45 -4.88
N PHE A 24 6.57 6.47 -4.09
CA PHE A 24 6.43 6.64 -2.64
C PHE A 24 7.78 6.87 -1.91
N PRO A 25 8.83 6.03 -2.06
CA PRO A 25 10.16 6.33 -1.54
C PRO A 25 10.74 7.66 -2.03
N ILE A 26 10.51 8.02 -3.30
CA ILE A 26 10.97 9.30 -3.86
C ILE A 26 10.29 10.48 -3.15
N LEU A 27 8.98 10.40 -2.96
CA LEU A 27 8.21 11.38 -2.21
C LEU A 27 8.68 11.47 -0.75
N LEU A 28 8.99 10.33 -0.11
CA LEU A 28 9.55 10.29 1.24
C LEU A 28 10.92 10.99 1.32
N ILE A 29 11.80 10.83 0.34
CA ILE A 29 13.08 11.56 0.29
C ILE A 29 12.82 13.07 0.30
N GLY A 30 11.88 13.55 -0.52
CA GLY A 30 11.50 14.96 -0.56
C GLY A 30 10.91 15.46 0.77
N ILE A 31 10.07 14.65 1.42
CA ILE A 31 9.50 14.98 2.73
C ILE A 31 10.59 15.03 3.81
N LEU A 32 11.50 14.05 3.86
CA LEU A 32 12.57 14.02 4.85
C LEU A 32 13.55 15.19 4.65
N TYR A 33 13.88 15.51 3.40
CA TYR A 33 14.68 16.68 3.05
C TYR A 33 14.01 17.97 3.52
N GLY A 34 12.71 18.15 3.23
CA GLY A 34 11.95 19.32 3.68
C GLY A 34 11.84 19.40 5.21
N LEU A 35 11.60 18.26 5.87
CA LEU A 35 11.52 18.17 7.32
C LEU A 35 12.84 18.56 7.98
N GLN A 36 13.97 18.16 7.39
CA GLN A 36 15.29 18.54 7.88
C GLN A 36 15.52 20.05 7.81
N LEU A 37 15.14 20.70 6.70
CA LEU A 37 15.24 22.16 6.58
C LEU A 37 14.36 22.90 7.59
N VAL A 38 13.13 22.41 7.78
CA VAL A 38 12.23 22.94 8.80
C VAL A 38 12.87 22.80 10.19
N MET A 39 13.41 21.62 10.52
CA MET A 39 14.05 21.39 11.82
C MET A 39 15.31 22.26 12.03
N MET A 40 16.12 22.49 10.99
CA MET A 40 17.25 23.44 11.05
C MET A 40 16.77 24.87 11.27
N GLY A 41 15.73 25.31 10.56
CA GLY A 41 15.15 26.65 10.71
C GLY A 41 14.52 26.91 12.08
N PHE A 42 13.99 25.87 12.72
CA PHE A 42 13.50 25.94 14.10
C PHE A 42 14.60 25.73 15.17
N GLY A 43 15.85 25.47 14.77
CA GLY A 43 16.97 25.23 15.68
C GLY A 43 16.90 23.89 16.44
N LEU A 44 16.11 22.93 15.95
CA LEU A 44 16.04 21.57 16.51
C LEU A 44 17.24 20.70 16.08
N ILE A 45 17.86 21.04 14.95
CA ILE A 45 19.09 20.44 14.44
C ILE A 45 20.10 21.58 14.26
N GLU A 46 21.39 21.29 14.42
CA GLU A 46 22.47 22.23 14.11
C GLU A 46 22.32 22.72 12.66
N GLY A 47 21.83 23.94 12.51
CA GLY A 47 21.84 24.67 11.26
C GLY A 47 23.24 25.22 11.01
N THR A 48 23.51 25.62 9.77
CA THR A 48 24.81 26.18 9.38
C THR A 48 25.04 27.57 9.98
N GLY A 49 24.00 28.18 10.57
CA GLY A 49 24.03 29.55 11.11
C GLY A 49 24.14 30.64 10.03
N GLY A 50 24.12 30.23 8.76
CA GLY A 50 24.26 31.07 7.58
C GLY A 50 22.92 31.39 6.91
N SER A 51 22.94 31.45 5.59
CA SER A 51 21.75 31.68 4.77
C SER A 51 20.93 30.40 4.56
N LEU A 52 19.68 30.54 4.12
CA LEU A 52 18.85 29.40 3.69
C LEU A 52 19.56 28.53 2.63
N GLY A 53 20.39 29.12 1.79
CA GLY A 53 21.17 28.39 0.79
C GLY A 53 22.21 27.44 1.41
N ASP A 54 22.79 27.81 2.55
CA ASP A 54 23.77 27.01 3.27
C ASP A 54 23.10 25.80 3.95
N ASP A 55 21.91 26.01 4.52
CA ASP A 55 21.10 24.93 5.10
C ASP A 55 20.56 23.96 4.02
N MET A 56 20.25 24.47 2.82
CA MET A 56 19.90 23.63 1.67
C MET A 56 21.09 22.78 1.20
N ALA A 57 22.30 23.34 1.18
CA ALA A 57 23.50 22.60 0.80
C ALA A 57 23.86 21.52 1.84
N SER A 58 23.74 21.82 3.13
CA SER A 58 23.99 20.86 4.21
C SER A 58 22.94 19.74 4.21
N ALA A 59 21.66 20.05 4.00
CA ALA A 59 20.62 19.05 3.81
C ALA A 59 20.84 18.19 2.56
N GLY A 60 21.34 18.80 1.48
CA GLY A 60 21.76 18.08 0.28
C GLY A 60 22.90 17.09 0.54
N ALA A 61 23.89 17.46 1.35
CA ALA A 61 24.98 16.57 1.74
C ALA A 61 24.49 15.36 2.58
N MET A 62 23.41 15.54 3.33
CA MET A 62 22.80 14.48 4.14
C MET A 62 21.97 13.48 3.32
N LEU A 63 21.77 13.70 2.01
CA LEU A 63 21.08 12.76 1.13
C LEU A 63 21.69 11.36 1.15
N GLY A 64 23.00 11.23 1.39
CA GLY A 64 23.67 9.94 1.52
C GLY A 64 23.06 9.04 2.60
N TRP A 65 22.53 9.62 3.69
CA TRP A 65 21.80 8.90 4.72
C TRP A 65 20.28 8.96 4.53
N THR A 66 19.74 10.09 4.07
CA THR A 66 18.29 10.29 3.88
C THR A 66 17.70 9.31 2.87
N ILE A 67 18.40 9.03 1.77
CA ILE A 67 17.94 8.07 0.75
C ILE A 67 17.76 6.66 1.33
N PRO A 68 18.80 6.01 1.90
CA PRO A 68 18.63 4.66 2.45
C PRO A 68 17.62 4.64 3.61
N ALA A 69 17.58 5.68 4.45
CA ALA A 69 16.57 5.78 5.50
C ALA A 69 15.14 5.81 4.93
N ALA A 70 14.88 6.58 3.87
CA ALA A 70 13.58 6.64 3.20
C ALA A 70 13.15 5.27 2.65
N PHE A 71 14.09 4.53 2.04
CA PHE A 71 13.80 3.18 1.53
C PHE A 71 13.51 2.19 2.66
N VAL A 72 14.23 2.26 3.79
CA VAL A 72 13.95 1.41 4.96
C VAL A 72 12.57 1.73 5.54
N ILE A 73 12.24 3.01 5.73
CA ILE A 73 10.93 3.45 6.20
C ILE A 73 9.83 2.95 5.25
N ALA A 74 10.03 3.12 3.95
CA ALA A 74 9.08 2.65 2.95
C ALA A 74 8.89 1.13 2.99
N ALA A 75 9.98 0.37 3.10
CA ALA A 75 9.92 -1.09 3.19
C ALA A 75 9.16 -1.56 4.44
N VAL A 76 9.42 -0.95 5.59
CA VAL A 76 8.69 -1.23 6.84
C VAL A 76 7.21 -0.90 6.66
N TRP A 77 6.89 0.28 6.11
CA TRP A 77 5.51 0.68 5.87
C TRP A 77 4.79 -0.27 4.92
N PHE A 78 5.44 -0.69 3.83
CA PHE A 78 4.90 -1.68 2.90
C PHE A 78 4.70 -3.05 3.56
N ALA A 79 5.60 -3.49 4.43
CA ALA A 79 5.42 -4.74 5.17
C ALA A 79 4.19 -4.67 6.10
N ILE A 80 4.05 -3.57 6.84
CA ILE A 80 2.87 -3.33 7.70
C ILE A 80 1.59 -3.30 6.85
N ALA A 81 1.58 -2.54 5.75
CA ALA A 81 0.42 -2.43 4.88
C ALA A 81 0.06 -3.76 4.21
N TYR A 82 1.06 -4.54 3.79
CA TYR A 82 0.85 -5.84 3.16
C TYR A 82 0.18 -6.85 4.10
N VAL A 83 0.59 -6.88 5.37
CA VAL A 83 0.01 -7.78 6.38
C VAL A 83 -1.30 -7.23 6.94
N GLY A 84 -1.42 -5.90 7.08
CA GLY A 84 -2.55 -5.24 7.74
C GLY A 84 -3.73 -4.89 6.83
N ASN A 85 -3.58 -4.92 5.50
CA ASN A 85 -4.62 -4.44 4.58
C ASN A 85 -5.98 -5.11 4.79
N GLN A 86 -6.01 -6.44 4.97
CA GLN A 86 -7.24 -7.20 5.16
C GLN A 86 -7.90 -6.86 6.49
N ALA A 87 -7.13 -6.80 7.58
CA ALA A 87 -7.65 -6.41 8.89
C ALA A 87 -8.24 -5.00 8.87
N MET A 88 -7.60 -4.07 8.14
CA MET A 88 -8.11 -2.71 7.98
C MET A 88 -9.42 -2.66 7.19
N ILE A 89 -9.52 -3.42 6.09
CA ILE A 89 -10.76 -3.55 5.30
C ILE A 89 -11.87 -4.15 6.15
N ASP A 90 -11.58 -5.26 6.84
CA ASP A 90 -12.55 -5.96 7.69
C ASP A 90 -13.08 -5.02 8.79
N ALA A 91 -12.21 -4.25 9.44
CA ALA A 91 -12.58 -3.28 10.47
C ALA A 91 -13.43 -2.12 9.93
N MET A 92 -13.11 -1.59 8.74
CA MET A 92 -13.84 -0.45 8.14
C MET A 92 -15.21 -0.86 7.57
N THR A 93 -15.31 -2.08 7.04
CA THR A 93 -16.53 -2.59 6.41
C THR A 93 -17.43 -3.37 7.37
N GLY A 94 -16.91 -3.76 8.55
CA GLY A 94 -17.60 -4.69 9.44
C GLY A 94 -17.69 -6.11 8.88
N ALA A 95 -16.80 -6.47 7.95
CA ALA A 95 -16.79 -7.80 7.34
C ALA A 95 -16.47 -8.85 8.40
N ARG A 96 -17.27 -9.93 8.42
CA ARG A 96 -17.01 -11.10 9.25
C ARG A 96 -16.59 -12.29 8.40
N THR A 97 -15.55 -13.00 8.82
CA THR A 97 -15.17 -14.28 8.19
C THR A 97 -16.23 -15.33 8.44
N VAL A 98 -16.55 -16.11 7.41
CA VAL A 98 -17.60 -17.12 7.46
C VAL A 98 -16.99 -18.48 7.17
N SER A 99 -17.26 -19.44 8.05
CA SER A 99 -16.85 -20.83 7.87
C SER A 99 -17.94 -21.63 7.15
N ARG A 100 -17.56 -22.79 6.60
CA ARG A 100 -18.50 -23.74 5.99
C ARG A 100 -19.61 -24.19 6.96
N LYS A 101 -19.39 -24.13 8.27
CA LYS A 101 -20.40 -24.46 9.28
C LYS A 101 -21.45 -23.36 9.44
N ASP A 102 -21.06 -22.10 9.26
CA ASP A 102 -21.94 -20.95 9.46
C ASP A 102 -22.90 -20.77 8.29
N GLN A 103 -22.40 -20.95 7.06
CA GLN A 103 -23.19 -20.83 5.83
C GLN A 103 -22.78 -21.92 4.82
N PRO A 104 -23.31 -23.16 4.95
CA PRO A 104 -22.88 -24.28 4.11
C PRO A 104 -23.22 -24.07 2.63
N ASP A 105 -24.39 -23.54 2.31
CA ASP A 105 -24.85 -23.35 0.93
C ASP A 105 -23.97 -22.35 0.17
N LEU A 106 -23.71 -21.19 0.78
CA LEU A 106 -22.88 -20.15 0.18
C LEU A 106 -21.43 -20.62 -0.02
N TYR A 107 -20.89 -21.33 0.97
CA TYR A 107 -19.54 -21.87 0.90
C TYR A 107 -19.43 -22.93 -0.21
N ASN A 108 -20.39 -23.86 -0.29
CA ASN A 108 -20.43 -24.89 -1.33
C ASN A 108 -20.57 -24.29 -2.74
N LEU A 109 -21.37 -23.24 -2.90
CA LEU A 109 -21.51 -22.53 -4.18
C LEU A 109 -20.18 -21.92 -4.63
N LEU A 110 -19.48 -21.21 -3.74
CA LEU A 110 -18.17 -20.64 -4.03
C LEU A 110 -17.13 -21.73 -4.33
N GLU A 111 -17.09 -22.78 -3.50
CA GLU A 111 -16.16 -23.91 -3.65
C GLU A 111 -16.34 -24.60 -5.01
N ASN A 112 -17.57 -24.95 -5.38
CA ASN A 112 -17.87 -25.58 -6.67
C ASN A 112 -17.50 -24.67 -7.86
N LEU A 113 -17.73 -23.36 -7.75
CA LEU A 113 -17.32 -22.40 -8.78
C LEU A 113 -15.80 -22.37 -8.94
N CYS A 114 -15.05 -22.31 -7.83
CA CYS A 114 -13.59 -22.32 -7.83
C CYS A 114 -13.04 -23.64 -8.42
N ILE A 115 -13.60 -24.79 -8.03
CA ILE A 115 -13.25 -26.11 -8.59
C ILE A 115 -13.47 -26.13 -10.11
N SER A 116 -14.59 -25.60 -10.60
CA SER A 116 -14.88 -25.56 -12.05
C SER A 116 -13.86 -24.76 -12.87
N ARG A 117 -13.10 -23.88 -12.20
CA ARG A 117 -12.05 -23.04 -12.81
C ARG A 117 -10.63 -23.44 -12.40
N GLY A 118 -10.46 -24.49 -11.60
CA GLY A 118 -9.16 -24.92 -11.08
C GLY A 118 -8.51 -23.91 -10.14
N LEU A 119 -9.32 -23.10 -9.43
CA LEU A 119 -8.85 -22.09 -8.48
C LEU A 119 -8.96 -22.63 -7.04
N THR A 120 -8.05 -22.21 -6.17
CA THR A 120 -8.17 -22.43 -4.72
C THR A 120 -9.33 -21.61 -4.18
N THR A 121 -10.20 -22.22 -3.36
CA THR A 121 -11.32 -21.51 -2.73
C THR A 121 -10.80 -20.39 -1.83
N PRO A 122 -11.13 -19.11 -2.09
CA PRO A 122 -10.67 -18.00 -1.27
C PRO A 122 -11.43 -17.95 0.06
N THR A 123 -10.92 -17.17 1.01
CA THR A 123 -11.63 -16.91 2.27
C THR A 123 -12.91 -16.14 2.01
N LEU A 124 -14.04 -16.68 2.47
CA LEU A 124 -15.35 -16.04 2.38
C LEU A 124 -15.61 -15.12 3.58
N ARG A 125 -16.07 -13.90 3.30
CA ARG A 125 -16.47 -12.91 4.30
C ARG A 125 -17.84 -12.34 3.94
N ILE A 126 -18.63 -11.99 4.96
CA ILE A 126 -19.94 -11.35 4.81
C ILE A 126 -19.88 -9.94 5.41
N ILE A 127 -20.38 -8.97 4.66
CA ILE A 127 -20.61 -7.59 5.10
C ILE A 127 -22.11 -7.35 5.18
N GLU A 128 -22.58 -6.84 6.31
CA GLU A 128 -23.98 -6.45 6.49
C GLU A 128 -24.19 -5.04 5.89
N SER A 129 -24.86 -4.97 4.75
CA SER A 129 -25.13 -3.73 4.02
C SER A 129 -26.54 -3.75 3.42
N PRO A 130 -27.25 -2.60 3.35
CA PRO A 130 -28.55 -2.52 2.67
C PRO A 130 -28.43 -2.65 1.14
N SER A 131 -27.23 -2.56 0.57
CA SER A 131 -26.98 -2.73 -0.86
C SER A 131 -26.70 -4.18 -1.23
N LEU A 132 -27.24 -4.63 -2.36
CA LEU A 132 -26.98 -5.96 -2.91
C LEU A 132 -25.68 -5.93 -3.73
N ASN A 133 -24.55 -6.27 -3.10
CA ASN A 133 -23.23 -6.21 -3.73
C ASN A 133 -22.32 -7.37 -3.31
N ALA A 134 -21.35 -7.71 -4.16
CA ALA A 134 -20.27 -8.64 -3.88
C ALA A 134 -18.99 -8.20 -4.61
N TYR A 135 -17.84 -8.40 -3.99
CA TYR A 135 -16.52 -8.10 -4.57
C TYR A 135 -15.50 -9.17 -4.17
N ALA A 136 -14.44 -9.30 -4.97
CA ALA A 136 -13.37 -10.29 -4.81
C ALA A 136 -12.02 -9.68 -5.22
#